data_AF-A0A3N5B3I2-F1
#
_entry.id   AF-A0A3N5B3I2-F1
#
_cell.length_a   1.000
_cell.length_b   1.000
_cell.length_c   1.000
_cell.angle_alpha   90.00
_cell.angle_beta   90.00
_cell.angle_gamma   90.00
#
_symmetry.space_group_name_H-M   'P 1'
#
loop_
_entity.id
_entity.type
_entity.pdbx_description
1 polymer ?
#
loop_
_entity_poly.entity_id
_entity_poly.type
_entity_poly.pdbx_seq_one_letter_code
_entity_poly.pdbx_strand_id
1 'polypeptide(L)'
;MKFYHGRTPKLAEVQTQKSSPSSRQPVKQVDLKQVLQTLQPPQENFQRQKLNVTQTLLQHVGYNIPIEEALYYQPIHPNSTRIPRVLLLDCSFSMKHKPLTFQDEFDLTLYHDQAIFDFSIKPLSNVKCLGGTTFSEPLKQILKATNAPLHILHISDGEISPKDRLEATETINQLEKLNGSYQLKRV
;
A
#
# COMPACT_ATOMS: atom_id res chain seq x y z
N MET A 1 53.62 40.28 -18.26
CA MET A 1 52.68 39.16 -18.46
C MET A 1 52.92 38.13 -17.36
N LYS A 2 51.96 37.92 -16.47
CA LYS A 2 51.99 36.86 -15.45
C LYS A 2 50.88 35.87 -15.79
N PHE A 3 51.26 34.66 -16.18
CA PHE A 3 50.35 33.58 -16.51
C PHE A 3 49.91 32.86 -15.23
N TYR A 4 48.60 32.79 -15.00
CA TYR A 4 48.00 31.93 -13.99
C TYR A 4 47.95 30.51 -14.54
N HIS A 5 48.59 29.54 -13.88
CA HIS A 5 48.42 28.11 -14.17
C HIS A 5 48.16 27.34 -12.87
N GLY A 6 47.03 26.63 -12.85
CA GLY A 6 46.87 25.37 -12.10
C GLY A 6 46.60 25.45 -10.60
N ARG A 7 45.44 25.96 -10.17
CA ARG A 7 44.84 25.47 -8.91
C ARG A 7 44.21 24.10 -9.20
N THR A 8 44.87 23.02 -8.81
CA THR A 8 44.18 21.74 -8.61
C THR A 8 43.13 21.94 -7.53
N PRO A 9 41.83 21.66 -7.76
CA PRO A 9 40.87 21.65 -6.69
C PRO A 9 41.27 20.56 -5.70
N LYS A 10 41.52 20.95 -4.44
CA LYS A 10 41.52 19.99 -3.34
C LYS A 10 40.16 19.31 -3.39
N LEU A 11 40.15 18.01 -3.70
CA LEU A 11 38.98 17.17 -3.44
C LEU A 11 38.64 17.40 -1.98
N ALA A 12 37.54 18.10 -1.73
CA ALA A 12 36.92 18.09 -0.42
C ALA A 12 36.80 16.61 -0.08
N GLU A 13 37.42 16.19 1.03
CA GLU A 13 37.09 14.93 1.66
C GLU A 13 35.58 14.93 1.77
N VAL A 14 34.94 14.16 0.88
CA VAL A 14 33.57 13.74 1.07
C VAL A 14 33.65 13.02 2.38
N GLN A 15 33.25 13.72 3.45
CA GLN A 15 32.89 13.09 4.70
C GLN A 15 31.94 11.99 4.28
N THR A 16 32.47 10.77 4.21
CA THR A 16 31.68 9.56 4.18
C THR A 16 30.86 9.70 5.44
N GLN A 17 29.64 10.22 5.25
CA GLN A 17 28.61 10.17 6.26
C GLN A 17 28.62 8.73 6.69
N LYS A 18 29.15 8.48 7.90
CA LYS A 18 28.94 7.23 8.61
C LYS A 18 27.44 7.03 8.52
N SER A 19 27.03 6.11 7.66
CA SER A 19 25.64 5.73 7.53
C SER A 19 25.23 5.32 8.93
N SER A 20 24.47 6.21 9.59
CA SER A 20 23.74 5.88 10.80
C SER A 20 23.10 4.52 10.57
N PRO A 21 23.20 3.56 11.51
CA PRO A 21 22.52 2.29 11.35
C PRO A 21 21.05 2.63 11.12
N SER A 22 20.50 2.23 9.97
CA SER A 22 19.06 2.38 9.74
C SER A 22 18.40 1.53 10.81
N SER A 23 17.88 2.17 11.86
CA SER A 23 17.06 1.50 12.87
C SER A 23 15.78 1.08 12.17
N ARG A 24 15.80 -0.11 11.57
CA ARG A 24 14.62 -0.71 10.95
C ARG A 24 13.61 -0.92 12.04
N GLN A 25 12.61 -0.06 12.11
CA GLN A 25 11.51 -0.22 13.05
C GLN A 25 10.41 -1.02 12.35
N PRO A 26 9.80 -1.99 13.04
CA PRO A 26 8.58 -2.60 12.54
C PRO A 26 7.54 -1.50 12.34
N VAL A 27 6.73 -1.62 11.29
CA VAL A 27 5.58 -0.74 11.10
C VAL A 27 4.67 -0.86 12.30
N LYS A 28 4.22 0.30 12.79
CA LYS A 28 3.19 0.31 13.83
C LYS A 28 1.88 -0.10 13.18
N GLN A 29 1.13 -0.96 13.86
CA GLN A 29 -0.20 -1.39 13.41
C GLN A 29 -1.14 -0.22 13.11
N VAL A 30 -0.97 0.91 13.81
CA VAL A 30 -1.72 2.16 13.59
C VAL A 30 -1.49 2.71 12.18
N ASP A 31 -0.24 2.71 11.71
CA ASP A 31 0.12 3.24 10.39
C ASP A 31 -0.46 2.35 9.29
N LEU A 32 -0.36 1.02 9.46
CA LEU A 32 -0.95 0.03 8.54
C LEU A 32 -2.46 0.17 8.45
N LYS A 33 -3.12 0.34 9.59
CA LYS A 33 -4.56 0.56 9.67
C LYS A 33 -4.96 1.83 8.93
N GLN A 34 -4.25 2.93 9.14
CA GLN A 34 -4.55 4.20 8.49
C GLN A 34 -4.42 4.08 6.96
N VAL A 35 -3.34 3.48 6.46
CA VAL A 35 -3.15 3.28 5.02
C VAL A 35 -4.25 2.38 4.43
N LEU A 36 -4.52 1.22 5.05
CA LEU A 36 -5.55 0.30 4.55
C LEU A 36 -6.97 0.90 4.60
N GLN A 37 -7.25 1.78 5.56
CA GLN A 37 -8.51 2.51 5.62
C GLN A 37 -8.66 3.52 4.47
N THR A 38 -7.58 4.18 4.03
CA THR A 38 -7.63 5.11 2.89
C THR A 38 -7.87 4.41 1.56
N LEU A 39 -7.50 3.13 1.45
CA LEU A 39 -7.71 2.30 0.26
C LEU A 39 -9.11 1.70 0.18
N GLN A 40 -9.84 1.66 1.30
CA GLN A 40 -11.19 1.13 1.33
C GLN A 40 -12.18 2.12 0.74
N PRO A 41 -13.24 1.63 0.06
CA PRO A 41 -14.33 2.50 -0.33
C PRO A 41 -14.91 3.18 0.92
N PRO A 42 -15.30 4.47 0.82
CA PRO A 42 -15.96 5.15 1.92
C PRO A 42 -17.18 4.32 2.34
N GLN A 43 -17.32 4.06 3.65
CA GLN A 43 -18.46 3.33 4.20
C GLN A 43 -19.77 3.88 3.63
N GLU A 44 -20.70 3.00 3.27
CA GLU A 44 -21.99 3.33 2.63
C GLU A 44 -22.79 4.43 3.34
N ASN A 45 -22.50 4.66 4.63
CA ASN A 45 -23.13 5.69 5.45
C ASN A 45 -22.67 7.12 5.15
N PHE A 46 -21.64 7.34 4.34
CA PHE A 46 -21.29 8.68 3.86
C PHE A 46 -22.17 9.02 2.65
N GLN A 47 -23.39 9.52 2.91
CA GLN A 47 -24.27 10.07 1.88
C GLN A 47 -23.60 11.29 1.23
N ARG A 48 -22.84 11.07 0.16
CA ARG A 48 -22.35 12.17 -0.67
C ARG A 48 -23.50 12.64 -1.53
N GLN A 49 -23.74 13.95 -1.53
CA GLN A 49 -24.76 14.58 -2.34
C GLN A 49 -24.09 15.45 -3.40
N LYS A 50 -24.60 15.41 -4.64
CA LYS A 50 -24.20 16.31 -5.73
C LYS A 50 -25.33 17.29 -6.01
N LEU A 51 -25.00 18.55 -6.22
CA LEU A 51 -25.97 19.50 -6.76
C LEU A 51 -26.37 19.07 -8.19
N ASN A 52 -27.66 18.87 -8.42
CA ASN A 52 -28.22 18.72 -9.76
C ASN A 52 -28.53 20.11 -10.30
N VAL A 53 -27.56 20.66 -11.04
CA VAL A 53 -27.66 22.01 -11.62
C VAL A 53 -28.88 22.13 -12.53
N THR A 54 -29.18 21.10 -13.32
CA THR A 54 -30.32 21.13 -14.26
C THR A 54 -31.65 21.22 -13.54
N GLN A 55 -31.88 20.37 -12.53
CA GLN A 55 -33.12 20.43 -11.73
C GLN A 55 -33.22 21.71 -10.90
N THR A 56 -32.09 22.18 -10.36
CA THR A 56 -32.01 23.46 -9.63
C THR A 56 -32.43 24.62 -10.51
N LEU A 57 -31.89 24.71 -11.73
CA LEU A 57 -32.24 25.76 -12.69
C LEU A 57 -33.67 25.63 -13.20
N LEU A 58 -34.15 24.40 -13.44
CA LEU A 58 -35.55 24.15 -13.81
C LEU A 58 -36.52 24.62 -12.71
N GLN A 59 -36.18 24.42 -11.45
CA GLN A 59 -36.99 24.89 -10.34
C GLN A 59 -36.97 26.41 -10.21
N HIS A 60 -35.78 27.00 -10.29
CA HIS A 60 -35.60 28.46 -10.25
C HIS A 60 -36.37 29.16 -11.37
N VAL A 61 -36.17 28.73 -12.62
CA VAL A 61 -36.77 29.38 -13.80
C VAL A 61 -38.23 28.96 -13.99
N GLY A 62 -38.55 27.68 -13.81
CA GLY A 62 -39.87 27.13 -14.09
C GLY A 62 -40.94 27.49 -13.06
N TYR A 63 -40.55 27.66 -11.78
CA TYR A 63 -41.47 28.00 -10.70
C TYR A 63 -41.19 29.37 -10.05
N ASN A 64 -40.22 30.12 -10.59
CA ASN A 64 -39.83 31.45 -10.10
C ASN A 64 -39.45 31.46 -8.60
N ILE A 65 -38.77 30.41 -8.15
CA ILE A 65 -38.29 30.22 -6.77
C ILE A 65 -36.87 30.80 -6.66
N PRO A 66 -36.48 31.48 -5.57
CA PRO A 66 -35.10 31.92 -5.34
C PRO A 66 -34.09 30.78 -5.48
N ILE A 67 -32.91 31.05 -6.03
CA ILE A 67 -31.95 29.99 -6.38
C ILE A 67 -31.43 29.24 -5.14
N GLU A 68 -31.37 29.91 -3.99
CA GLU A 68 -31.00 29.35 -2.70
C GLU A 68 -32.01 28.32 -2.20
N GLU A 69 -33.28 28.47 -2.57
CA GLU A 69 -34.39 27.59 -2.21
C GLU A 69 -34.62 26.49 -3.26
N ALA A 70 -34.17 26.71 -4.50
CA ALA A 70 -34.29 25.77 -5.61
C ALA A 70 -33.17 24.70 -5.64
N LEU A 71 -32.22 24.70 -4.69
CA LEU A 71 -31.08 23.79 -4.69
C LEU A 71 -31.53 22.32 -4.58
N TYR A 72 -31.40 21.58 -5.67
CA TYR A 72 -31.72 20.16 -5.70
C TYR A 72 -30.45 19.31 -5.60
N TYR A 73 -30.35 18.52 -4.54
CA TYR A 73 -29.24 17.61 -4.33
C TYR A 73 -29.63 16.16 -4.64
N GLN A 74 -28.87 15.52 -5.52
CA GLN A 74 -29.03 14.10 -5.83
C GLN A 74 -28.06 13.28 -4.96
N PRO A 75 -28.53 12.18 -4.33
CA PRO A 75 -27.63 11.24 -3.66
C PRO A 75 -26.69 10.60 -4.67
N ILE A 76 -25.39 10.59 -4.36
CA ILE A 76 -24.38 9.84 -5.09
C ILE A 76 -24.08 8.59 -4.29
N HIS A 77 -24.36 7.43 -4.87
CA HIS A 77 -23.80 6.19 -4.37
C HIS A 77 -22.36 6.08 -4.88
N PRO A 78 -21.34 6.02 -4.01
CA PRO A 78 -19.99 5.76 -4.46
C PRO A 78 -19.94 4.36 -5.09
N ASN A 79 -19.83 4.32 -6.42
CA ASN A 79 -19.82 3.10 -7.24
C ASN A 79 -18.51 2.30 -7.14
N SER A 80 -17.82 2.32 -6.00
CA SER A 80 -16.55 1.63 -5.84
C SER A 80 -16.72 0.39 -4.99
N THR A 81 -17.13 -0.71 -5.61
CA THR A 81 -16.97 -2.08 -5.09
C THR A 81 -15.54 -2.61 -5.26
N ARG A 82 -14.57 -1.76 -5.63
CA ARG A 82 -13.19 -2.16 -5.88
C ARG A 82 -12.56 -2.69 -4.59
N ILE A 83 -12.21 -3.97 -4.59
CA ILE A 83 -11.44 -4.62 -3.54
C ILE A 83 -9.98 -4.20 -3.69
N PRO A 84 -9.32 -3.65 -2.64
CA PRO A 84 -7.92 -3.23 -2.73
C PRO A 84 -6.97 -4.39 -3.06
N ARG A 85 -6.01 -4.15 -3.95
CA ARG A 85 -4.95 -5.09 -4.34
C ARG A 85 -3.66 -4.78 -3.59
N VAL A 86 -3.20 -5.73 -2.78
CA VAL A 86 -1.97 -5.63 -2.00
C VAL A 86 -0.94 -6.60 -2.56
N LEU A 87 0.23 -6.07 -2.93
CA LEU A 87 1.42 -6.86 -3.21
C LEU A 87 2.20 -7.05 -1.91
N LEU A 88 2.38 -8.29 -1.49
CA LEU A 88 3.25 -8.67 -0.37
C LEU A 88 4.52 -9.29 -0.94
N LEU A 89 5.69 -8.77 -0.56
CA LEU A 89 6.97 -9.19 -1.11
C LEU A 89 7.93 -9.66 -0.03
N ASP A 90 8.33 -10.92 -0.15
CA ASP A 90 9.37 -11.53 0.67
C ASP A 90 10.74 -10.94 0.34
N CYS A 91 11.43 -10.47 1.38
CA CYS A 91 12.76 -9.87 1.31
C CYS A 91 13.83 -10.73 1.98
N SER A 92 13.67 -12.05 1.97
CA SER A 92 14.73 -13.00 2.32
C SER A 92 15.98 -12.87 1.46
N PHE A 93 17.09 -13.41 1.96
CA PHE A 93 18.35 -13.43 1.20
C PHE A 93 18.24 -14.13 -0.15
N SER A 94 17.46 -15.21 -0.23
CA SER A 94 17.18 -15.95 -1.46
C SER A 94 16.44 -15.12 -2.53
N MET A 95 15.69 -14.11 -2.11
CA MET A 95 14.95 -13.20 -2.98
C MET A 95 15.83 -12.10 -3.61
N LYS A 96 17.01 -11.83 -3.04
CA LYS A 96 17.90 -10.71 -3.41
C LYS A 96 18.25 -10.63 -4.89
N HIS A 97 18.36 -11.77 -5.58
CA HIS A 97 18.80 -11.86 -6.97
C HIS A 97 17.70 -12.33 -7.92
N LYS A 98 16.45 -12.44 -7.45
CA LYS A 98 15.34 -12.90 -8.27
C LYS A 98 14.85 -11.77 -9.18
N PRO A 99 14.71 -12.01 -10.50
CA PRO A 99 14.13 -11.03 -11.39
C PRO A 99 12.63 -10.92 -11.10
N LEU A 100 12.20 -9.75 -10.64
CA LEU A 100 10.82 -9.48 -10.27
C LEU A 100 10.26 -8.46 -11.27
N THR A 101 9.39 -8.94 -12.16
CA THR A 101 8.66 -8.10 -13.11
C THR A 101 7.18 -8.15 -12.80
N PHE A 102 6.57 -6.98 -12.61
CA PHE A 102 5.14 -6.83 -12.39
C PHE A 102 4.53 -6.12 -13.58
N GLN A 103 3.52 -6.72 -14.19
CA GLN A 103 2.67 -6.07 -15.18
C GLN A 103 1.38 -5.53 -14.55
N ASP A 104 1.07 -5.96 -13.33
CA ASP A 104 -0.12 -5.59 -12.57
C ASP A 104 0.10 -4.29 -11.77
N GLU A 105 -0.93 -3.43 -11.76
CA GLU A 105 -1.03 -2.32 -10.81
C GLU A 105 -1.58 -2.79 -9.46
N PHE A 106 -0.88 -2.45 -8.38
CA PHE A 106 -1.25 -2.72 -7.00
C PHE A 106 -1.52 -1.41 -6.25
N ASP A 107 -2.53 -1.41 -5.39
CA ASP A 107 -2.89 -0.26 -4.56
C ASP A 107 -1.88 -0.05 -3.41
N LEU A 108 -1.27 -1.14 -2.94
CA LEU A 108 -0.30 -1.13 -1.86
C LEU A 108 0.78 -2.18 -2.10
N THR A 109 2.04 -1.81 -1.88
CA THR A 109 3.16 -2.77 -1.84
C THR A 109 3.74 -2.81 -0.43
N LEU A 110 3.83 -4.02 0.11
CA LEU A 110 4.36 -4.33 1.44
C LEU A 110 5.57 -5.24 1.27
N TYR A 111 6.69 -4.86 1.87
CA TYR A 111 7.90 -5.67 1.91
C TYR A 111 8.03 -6.30 3.28
N HIS A 112 8.36 -7.59 3.40
CA HIS A 112 8.56 -8.24 4.69
C HIS A 112 9.88 -9.01 4.83
N ASP A 113 10.48 -8.92 6.01
CA ASP A 113 11.72 -9.62 6.42
C ASP A 113 11.66 -9.82 7.95
N GLN A 114 11.48 -11.06 8.43
CA GLN A 114 11.20 -11.52 9.81
C GLN A 114 10.09 -10.81 10.62
N ALA A 115 9.95 -9.48 10.56
CA ALA A 115 8.94 -8.62 11.17
C ALA A 115 8.93 -7.16 10.62
N ILE A 116 9.76 -6.82 9.64
CA ILE A 116 9.86 -5.45 9.10
C ILE A 116 8.88 -5.31 7.96
N PHE A 117 7.92 -4.38 8.07
CA PHE A 117 7.07 -3.98 6.95
C PHE A 117 7.59 -2.65 6.45
N ASP A 118 8.00 -2.51 5.19
CA ASP A 118 8.22 -1.18 4.60
C ASP A 118 7.02 -0.83 3.73
N PHE A 119 6.43 0.35 3.97
CA PHE A 119 5.46 0.94 3.06
C PHE A 119 6.22 1.71 2.02
N SER A 120 6.39 1.12 0.84
CA SER A 120 7.00 1.89 -0.22
C SER A 120 6.46 1.53 -1.58
N ILE A 121 6.12 2.54 -2.34
CA ILE A 121 6.11 2.47 -3.80
C ILE A 121 7.55 2.74 -4.24
N LYS A 122 8.53 1.99 -3.69
CA LYS A 122 9.92 2.10 -4.12
C LYS A 122 10.16 1.08 -5.21
N PRO A 123 11.00 1.39 -6.21
CA PRO A 123 11.56 0.35 -7.05
C PRO A 123 12.29 -0.67 -6.17
N LEU A 124 12.02 -1.95 -6.42
CA LEU A 124 12.61 -3.11 -5.75
C LEU A 124 14.12 -3.05 -5.54
N SER A 125 14.83 -2.37 -6.44
CA SER A 125 16.29 -2.18 -6.39
C SER A 125 16.78 -1.56 -5.08
N ASN A 126 15.92 -0.87 -4.33
CA ASN A 126 16.27 -0.19 -3.09
C ASN A 126 15.88 -0.97 -1.83
N VAL A 127 15.28 -2.16 -1.97
CA VAL A 127 14.83 -2.99 -0.85
C VAL A 127 15.98 -3.89 -0.39
N LYS A 128 16.43 -3.66 0.84
CA LYS A 128 17.53 -4.42 1.43
C LYS A 128 16.99 -5.74 2.00
N CYS A 129 17.35 -6.86 1.37
CA CYS A 129 17.04 -8.21 1.86
C CYS A 129 18.06 -8.62 2.95
N LEU A 130 17.68 -8.71 4.23
CA LEU A 130 18.62 -8.94 5.35
C LEU A 130 18.36 -10.21 6.18
N GLY A 131 17.32 -10.99 5.90
CA GLY A 131 17.27 -12.42 6.18
C GLY A 131 16.21 -12.90 7.17
N GLY A 132 15.68 -14.09 6.86
CA GLY A 132 14.66 -14.83 7.61
C GLY A 132 13.23 -14.43 7.25
N THR A 133 12.34 -15.42 7.15
CA THR A 133 10.98 -15.20 6.67
C THR A 133 9.97 -15.72 7.66
N THR A 134 8.92 -14.93 7.84
CA THR A 134 7.69 -15.37 8.48
C THR A 134 6.57 -15.03 7.51
N PHE A 135 5.78 -16.03 7.17
CA PHE A 135 4.69 -15.94 6.21
C PHE A 135 3.38 -15.61 6.94
N SER A 136 3.18 -16.16 8.14
CA SER A 136 1.94 -15.98 8.88
C SER A 136 1.82 -14.59 9.51
N GLU A 137 2.89 -14.09 10.11
CA GLU A 137 2.90 -12.82 10.82
C GLU A 137 2.49 -11.62 9.95
N PRO A 138 3.01 -11.45 8.71
CA PRO A 138 2.55 -10.38 7.82
C PRO A 138 1.07 -10.45 7.49
N LEU A 139 0.55 -11.64 7.24
CA LEU A 139 -0.87 -11.82 6.96
C LEU A 139 -1.73 -11.48 8.18
N LYS A 140 -1.31 -11.90 9.37
CA LYS A 140 -2.01 -11.59 10.63
C LYS A 140 -2.06 -10.09 10.88
N GLN A 141 -0.96 -9.36 10.61
CA GLN A 141 -0.92 -7.92 10.81
C GLN A 141 -1.84 -7.17 9.84
N ILE A 142 -1.85 -7.57 8.56
CA ILE A 142 -2.76 -7.01 7.55
C ILE A 142 -4.22 -7.24 7.96
N LEU A 143 -4.57 -8.47 8.35
CA LEU A 143 -5.93 -8.80 8.75
C LEU A 143 -6.35 -8.11 10.06
N LYS A 144 -5.43 -7.94 11.03
CA LYS A 144 -5.72 -7.15 12.24
C LYS A 144 -5.88 -5.66 11.96
N ALA A 145 -5.28 -5.16 10.88
CA ALA A 145 -5.39 -3.77 10.49
C ALA A 145 -6.68 -3.48 9.70
N THR A 146 -7.30 -4.50 9.10
CA THR A 146 -8.59 -4.33 8.41
C THR A 146 -9.49 -5.57 8.43
N ASN A 147 -10.79 -5.33 8.66
CA ASN A 147 -11.86 -6.33 8.49
C ASN A 147 -12.54 -6.24 7.11
N ALA A 148 -11.93 -5.56 6.14
CA ALA A 148 -12.45 -5.43 4.78
C ALA A 148 -11.88 -6.50 3.85
N PRO A 149 -12.58 -6.85 2.74
CA PRO A 149 -12.01 -7.69 1.70
C PRO A 149 -10.72 -7.07 1.13
N LEU A 150 -9.72 -7.92 0.87
CA LEU A 150 -8.47 -7.56 0.19
C LEU A 150 -8.08 -8.65 -0.80
N HIS A 151 -7.44 -8.27 -1.90
CA HIS A 151 -6.74 -9.20 -2.79
C HIS A 151 -5.24 -9.12 -2.52
N ILE A 152 -4.65 -10.18 -1.98
CA ILE A 152 -3.23 -10.23 -1.64
C ILE A 152 -2.49 -11.14 -2.62
N LEU A 153 -1.55 -10.58 -3.38
CA LEU A 153 -0.55 -11.35 -4.12
C LEU A 153 0.74 -11.39 -3.30
N HIS A 154 1.14 -12.57 -2.83
CA HIS A 154 2.39 -12.77 -2.13
C HIS A 154 3.44 -13.35 -3.08
N ILE A 155 4.60 -12.69 -3.18
CA ILE A 155 5.77 -13.23 -3.85
C ILE A 155 6.79 -13.69 -2.81
N SER A 156 7.18 -14.96 -2.90
CA SER A 156 8.17 -15.61 -2.04
C SER A 156 8.79 -16.79 -2.77
N ASP A 157 10.01 -17.19 -2.41
CA ASP A 157 10.61 -18.45 -2.89
C ASP A 157 9.91 -19.70 -2.33
N GLY A 158 9.10 -19.54 -1.28
CA GLY A 158 8.28 -20.59 -0.66
C GLY A 158 9.00 -21.40 0.41
N GLU A 159 10.21 -21.01 0.83
CA GLU A 159 10.95 -21.67 1.91
C GLU A 159 10.41 -21.24 3.28
N ILE A 160 9.41 -21.97 3.78
CA ILE A 160 8.80 -21.71 5.08
C ILE A 160 8.68 -22.97 5.93
N SER A 161 8.73 -22.80 7.25
CA SER A 161 8.51 -23.91 8.17
C SER A 161 7.08 -24.45 8.07
N PRO A 162 6.86 -25.77 8.30
CA PRO A 162 5.51 -26.35 8.30
C PRO A 162 4.56 -25.69 9.30
N LYS A 163 5.09 -25.26 10.46
CA LYS A 163 4.33 -24.54 11.49
C LYS A 163 3.79 -23.20 10.97
N ASP A 164 4.67 -22.40 10.38
CA ASP A 164 4.32 -21.08 9.84
C ASP A 164 3.35 -21.19 8.66
N ARG A 165 3.48 -22.26 7.85
CA ARG A 165 2.51 -22.57 6.79
C ARG A 165 1.10 -22.84 7.33
N LEU A 166 1.00 -23.59 8.42
CA LEU A 166 -0.29 -23.91 9.05
C LEU A 166 -0.95 -22.64 9.59
N GLU A 167 -0.19 -21.81 10.30
CA GLU A 167 -0.68 -20.52 10.83
C GLU A 167 -1.07 -19.53 9.72
N ALA A 168 -0.31 -19.52 8.61
CA ALA A 168 -0.66 -18.73 7.43
C ALA A 168 -1.97 -19.20 6.80
N THR A 169 -2.19 -20.53 6.71
CA THR A 169 -3.40 -21.12 6.13
C THR A 169 -4.65 -20.72 6.91
N GLU A 170 -4.58 -20.73 8.24
CA GLU A 170 -5.68 -20.25 9.09
C GLU A 170 -6.02 -18.79 8.82
N THR A 171 -5.01 -17.95 8.63
CA THR A 171 -5.18 -16.51 8.36
C THR A 171 -5.74 -16.28 6.95
N ILE A 172 -5.31 -17.07 5.96
CA ILE A 172 -5.83 -17.03 4.58
C ILE A 172 -7.31 -17.42 4.57
N ASN A 173 -7.69 -18.48 5.27
CA ASN A 173 -9.09 -18.90 5.38
C ASN A 173 -9.97 -17.80 6.01
N GLN A 174 -9.43 -17.01 6.94
CA GLN A 174 -10.14 -15.85 7.50
C GLN A 174 -10.31 -14.73 6.46
N LEU A 175 -9.29 -14.46 5.65
CA LEU A 175 -9.37 -13.49 4.55
C LEU A 175 -10.42 -13.89 3.51
N GLU A 176 -10.46 -15.16 3.12
CA GLU A 176 -11.43 -15.67 2.14
C GLU A 176 -12.88 -15.58 2.67
N LYS A 177 -13.09 -15.79 3.98
CA LYS A 177 -14.40 -15.56 4.62
C LYS A 177 -14.86 -14.11 4.57
N LEU A 178 -13.94 -13.15 4.42
CA LEU A 178 -14.25 -11.73 4.23
C LEU A 178 -14.48 -11.36 2.76
N ASN A 179 -14.62 -12.35 1.86
CA ASN A 179 -14.64 -12.17 0.40
C ASN A 179 -13.34 -11.57 -0.18
N GLY A 180 -12.21 -11.74 0.52
CA GLY A 180 -10.88 -11.46 -0.01
C GLY A 180 -10.32 -12.63 -0.82
N SER A 181 -9.12 -12.46 -1.37
CA SER A 181 -8.38 -13.56 -1.99
C SER A 181 -6.89 -13.50 -1.66
N TYR A 182 -6.26 -14.66 -1.67
CA TYR A 182 -4.84 -14.81 -1.45
C TYR A 182 -4.20 -15.64 -2.58
N GLN A 183 -3.10 -15.17 -3.15
CA GLN A 183 -2.33 -15.91 -4.14
C GLN A 183 -0.83 -15.90 -3.80
N LEU A 184 -0.22 -17.08 -3.75
CA LEU A 184 1.23 -17.22 -3.63
C LEU A 184 1.86 -17.42 -5.01
N LYS A 185 2.76 -16.53 -5.41
CA LYS A 185 3.59 -16.65 -6.62
C LYS A 185 5.03 -16.97 -6.22
N ARG A 186 5.50 -18.14 -6.66
CA ARG A 186 6.88 -18.59 -6.40
C ARG A 186 7.85 -18.06 -7.45
N VAL A 187 9.07 -17.70 -7.03
CA VAL A 187 10.14 -17.18 -7.89
C VAL A 187 11.48 -17.84 -7.64
#